data_AF-A0A392N5W8-F1
#
_entry.id   AF-A0A392N5W8-F1
#
_cell.length_a   1.000
_cell.length_b   1.000
_cell.length_c   1.000
_cell.angle_alpha   90.00
_cell.angle_beta   90.00
_cell.angle_gamma   90.00
#
_symmetry.space_group_name_H-M   'P 1'
#
loop_
_entity.id
_entity.type
_entity.pdbx_description
1 polymer ?
#
loop_
_entity_poly.entity_id
_entity_poly.type
_entity_poly.pdbx_seq_one_letter_code
_entity_poly.pdbx_strand_id
1 'polypeptide(L)'
;MHSSKFSSSDSCDLLICDEAHRLKNDQTITNKALAALPCKRRVLLSGTPLQNDLEEFFAMVNFTNPGILGGIAHFRRYFEAPIICGREPAATAEEKKLGAERTAELSAKVNQ
;
A
#
# COMPACT_ATOMS: atom_id res chain seq x y z
N MET A 1 -11.90 18.01 -16.31
CA MET A 1 -11.67 16.63 -16.79
C MET A 1 -12.99 16.07 -17.30
N HIS A 2 -12.99 15.39 -18.45
CA HIS A 2 -14.16 14.76 -19.08
C HIS A 2 -14.69 13.57 -18.25
N SER A 3 -15.16 13.81 -17.03
CA SER A 3 -15.55 12.75 -16.06
C SER A 3 -16.67 11.85 -16.57
N SER A 4 -17.50 12.34 -17.51
CA SER A 4 -18.59 11.57 -18.12
C SER A 4 -18.11 10.40 -18.99
N LYS A 5 -16.86 10.41 -19.46
CA LYS A 5 -16.29 9.27 -20.22
C LYS A 5 -15.79 8.14 -19.33
N PHE A 6 -15.59 8.39 -18.04
CA PHE A 6 -15.01 7.45 -17.08
C PHE A 6 -15.97 7.05 -15.95
N SER A 7 -17.27 7.29 -16.12
CA SER A 7 -18.30 6.98 -15.12
C SER A 7 -18.82 5.55 -15.19
N SER A 8 -18.59 4.84 -16.30
CA SER A 8 -19.01 3.45 -16.48
C SER A 8 -17.94 2.46 -16.02
N SER A 9 -18.37 1.30 -15.53
CA SER A 9 -17.50 0.23 -15.00
C SER A 9 -16.50 -0.36 -16.02
N ASP A 10 -16.73 -0.14 -17.31
CA ASP A 10 -15.90 -0.65 -18.42
C ASP A 10 -15.18 0.48 -19.16
N SER A 11 -15.09 1.67 -18.57
CA SER A 11 -14.41 2.81 -19.19
C SER A 11 -12.88 2.79 -19.04
N CYS A 12 -12.34 1.98 -18.12
CA CYS A 12 -10.91 1.91 -17.84
C CYS A 12 -10.48 0.49 -17.42
N ASP A 13 -9.80 -0.23 -18.30
CA ASP A 13 -9.32 -1.59 -18.00
C ASP A 13 -7.99 -1.63 -17.24
N LEU A 14 -7.15 -0.60 -17.44
CA LEU A 14 -5.80 -0.50 -16.87
C LEU A 14 -5.48 0.96 -16.51
N LEU A 15 -5.09 1.17 -15.25
CA LEU A 15 -4.56 2.43 -14.74
C LEU A 15 -3.06 2.24 -14.45
N ILE A 16 -2.23 3.08 -15.05
CA ILE A 16 -0.79 3.14 -14.76
C ILE A 16 -0.50 4.49 -14.11
N CYS A 17 0.08 4.47 -12.91
CA CYS A 17 0.57 5.68 -12.26
C CYS A 17 2.09 5.63 -12.19
N ASP A 18 2.72 6.54 -12.92
CA ASP A 18 4.14 6.79 -12.81
C ASP A 18 4.45 7.65 -11.58
N GLU A 19 5.64 7.50 -11.01
CA GLU A 19 6.08 8.13 -9.78
C GLU A 19 5.07 7.96 -8.63
N ALA A 20 4.62 6.72 -8.40
CA ALA A 20 3.61 6.36 -7.42
C ALA A 20 3.95 6.78 -5.98
N HIS A 21 5.23 7.02 -5.67
CA HIS A 21 5.64 7.63 -4.41
C HIS A 21 5.00 9.02 -4.20
N ARG A 22 4.49 9.70 -5.24
CA ARG A 22 3.71 10.95 -5.12
C ARG A 22 2.29 10.72 -4.60
N LEU A 23 1.80 9.47 -4.68
CA LEU A 23 0.47 9.03 -4.24
C LEU A 23 0.46 8.54 -2.79
N LYS A 24 1.53 8.77 -2.03
CA LYS A 24 1.64 8.37 -0.61
C LYS A 24 0.63 9.01 0.34
N ASN A 25 0.07 10.16 -0.05
CA ASN A 25 -0.84 10.91 0.81
C ASN A 25 -2.29 10.74 0.32
N ASP A 26 -3.02 9.83 0.98
CA ASP A 26 -4.38 9.40 0.65
C ASP A 26 -5.42 10.56 0.67
N GLN A 27 -5.07 11.68 1.29
CA GLN A 27 -5.93 12.87 1.35
C GLN A 27 -5.83 13.77 0.12
N THR A 28 -4.91 13.52 -0.82
CA THR A 28 -4.82 14.35 -2.02
C THR A 28 -6.04 14.15 -2.92
N ILE A 29 -6.49 15.25 -3.54
CA ILE A 29 -7.61 15.24 -4.49
C ILE A 29 -7.34 14.24 -5.63
N THR A 30 -6.08 14.13 -6.03
CA THR A 30 -5.62 13.19 -7.06
C THR A 30 -5.86 11.74 -6.65
N ASN A 31 -5.47 11.33 -5.43
CA ASN A 31 -5.70 9.96 -4.97
C ASN A 31 -7.18 9.61 -4.90
N LYS A 32 -8.01 10.51 -4.38
CA LYS A 32 -9.46 10.30 -4.32
C LYS A 32 -10.06 10.14 -5.72
N ALA A 33 -9.63 10.96 -6.68
CA ALA A 33 -10.09 10.87 -8.06
C ALA A 33 -9.63 9.56 -8.72
N LEU A 34 -8.37 9.17 -8.55
CA LEU A 34 -7.82 7.93 -9.11
C LEU A 34 -8.43 6.68 -8.47
N ALA A 35 -8.67 6.71 -7.15
CA ALA A 35 -9.29 5.61 -6.42
C ALA A 35 -10.75 5.41 -6.84
N ALA A 36 -11.46 6.49 -7.15
CA ALA A 36 -12.84 6.47 -7.63
C ALA A 36 -12.98 5.99 -9.09
N LEU A 37 -11.89 5.91 -9.86
CA LEU A 37 -11.95 5.36 -11.21
C LEU A 37 -12.25 3.86 -11.15
N PRO A 38 -13.32 3.40 -11.82
CA PRO A 38 -13.65 1.99 -11.89
C PRO A 38 -12.67 1.30 -12.84
N CYS A 39 -11.54 0.85 -12.27
CA CYS A 39 -10.48 0.19 -13.01
C CYS A 39 -10.08 -1.11 -12.36
N LYS A 40 -10.11 -2.19 -13.14
CA LYS A 40 -9.85 -3.57 -12.67
C LYS A 40 -8.38 -3.83 -12.42
N ARG A 41 -7.47 -3.20 -13.19
CA ARG A 41 -6.02 -3.43 -13.09
C ARG A 41 -5.30 -2.13 -12.82
N ARG A 42 -4.52 -2.08 -11.76
CA ARG A 42 -3.77 -0.88 -11.34
C ARG A 42 -2.29 -1.22 -11.23
N VAL A 43 -1.46 -0.48 -11.94
CA VAL A 43 0.01 -0.61 -11.92
C VAL A 43 0.60 0.68 -11.40
N LEU A 44 1.40 0.56 -10.34
CA LEU A 44 2.14 1.65 -9.73
C LEU A 44 3.62 1.48 -10.06
N LEU A 45 4.22 2.50 -10.68
CA LEU A 45 5.65 2.54 -10.98
C LEU A 45 6.32 3.54 -10.05
N SER A 46 7.44 3.18 -9.44
CA SER A 46 8.20 4.08 -8.57
C SER A 46 9.69 3.78 -8.66
N GLY A 47 10.51 4.84 -8.80
CA GLY A 47 11.96 4.74 -8.75
C GLY A 47 12.53 4.68 -7.32
N THR A 48 11.72 4.96 -6.30
CA THR A 48 12.17 4.99 -4.90
C THR A 48 11.73 3.73 -4.14
N PRO A 49 12.60 3.17 -3.29
CA PRO A 49 12.24 2.01 -2.47
C PRO A 49 11.11 2.39 -1.50
N LEU A 50 10.01 1.65 -1.60
CA LEU A 50 8.79 1.86 -0.82
C LEU A 50 8.84 1.24 0.59
N GLN A 51 9.96 0.61 0.96
CA GLN A 51 10.10 -0.23 2.16
C GLN A 51 10.40 0.55 3.46
N ASN A 52 10.76 1.83 3.34
CA ASN A 52 11.20 2.63 4.49
C ASN A 52 10.02 3.17 5.32
N ASP A 53 8.84 3.28 4.73
CA ASP A 53 7.62 3.74 5.39
C ASP A 53 6.49 2.72 5.15
N LEU A 54 6.11 2.01 6.21
CA LEU A 54 5.10 0.95 6.13
C LEU A 54 3.69 1.51 5.94
N GLU A 55 3.41 2.74 6.36
CA GLU A 55 2.12 3.38 6.09
C GLU A 55 2.01 3.78 4.62
N GLU A 56 3.09 4.32 4.04
CA GLU A 56 3.16 4.59 2.59
C GLU A 56 2.96 3.28 1.82
N PHE A 57 3.68 2.21 2.20
CA PHE A 57 3.51 0.88 1.61
C PHE A 57 2.06 0.39 1.68
N PHE A 58 1.41 0.50 2.84
CA PHE A 58 0.00 0.15 2.99
C PHE A 58 -0.89 0.95 2.05
N ALA A 59 -0.70 2.28 1.95
CA ALA A 59 -1.52 3.13 1.11
C ALA A 59 -1.46 2.71 -0.37
N MET A 60 -0.27 2.39 -0.88
CA MET A 60 -0.10 1.93 -2.26
C MET A 60 -0.69 0.54 -2.50
N VAL A 61 -0.47 -0.40 -1.59
CA VAL A 61 -1.04 -1.76 -1.70
C VAL A 61 -2.57 -1.70 -1.60
N ASN A 62 -3.12 -0.88 -0.72
CA ASN A 62 -4.56 -0.70 -0.61
C ASN A 62 -5.15 0.04 -1.83
N PHE A 63 -4.36 0.90 -2.49
CA PHE A 63 -4.77 1.55 -3.74
C PHE A 63 -4.84 0.56 -4.91
N THR A 64 -3.90 -0.38 -5.01
CA THR A 64 -3.87 -1.38 -6.09
C THR A 64 -4.79 -2.56 -5.82
N ASN A 65 -4.76 -3.10 -4.61
CA ASN A 65 -5.51 -4.27 -4.15
C ASN A 65 -6.22 -3.94 -2.82
N PRO A 66 -7.35 -3.20 -2.87
CA PRO A 66 -8.09 -2.82 -1.67
C PRO A 66 -8.46 -4.03 -0.81
N GLY A 67 -8.14 -3.97 0.49
CA GLY A 67 -8.52 -5.00 1.46
C GLY A 67 -7.57 -6.18 1.63
N ILE A 68 -6.54 -6.35 0.79
CA ILE A 68 -5.59 -7.51 0.91
C ILE A 68 -4.82 -7.53 2.24
N LEU A 69 -4.56 -6.35 2.82
CA LEU A 69 -3.88 -6.20 4.12
C LEU A 69 -4.85 -5.97 5.30
N GLY A 70 -6.16 -5.99 5.03
CA GLY A 70 -7.19 -5.57 5.97
C GLY A 70 -7.25 -4.04 6.15
N GLY A 71 -7.89 -3.58 7.23
CA GLY A 71 -7.98 -2.16 7.54
C GLY A 71 -6.67 -1.60 8.13
N ILE A 72 -6.46 -0.29 8.02
CA ILE A 72 -5.26 0.40 8.52
C ILE A 72 -4.97 0.12 10.00
N ALA A 73 -6.00 0.04 10.85
CA ALA A 73 -5.83 -0.26 12.26
C ALA A 73 -5.31 -1.69 12.52
N HIS A 74 -5.77 -2.66 11.72
CA HIS A 74 -5.24 -4.02 11.76
C HIS A 74 -3.80 -4.04 11.26
N PHE A 75 -3.52 -3.39 10.14
CA PHE A 75 -2.18 -3.30 9.57
C PHE A 75 -1.17 -2.71 10.57
N ARG A 76 -1.51 -1.58 11.19
CA ARG A 76 -0.69 -0.92 12.23
C ARG A 76 -0.33 -1.86 13.38
N ARG A 77 -1.34 -2.57 13.91
CA ARG A 77 -1.17 -3.45 15.07
C ARG A 77 -0.43 -4.75 14.73
N TYR A 78 -0.71 -5.32 13.56
CA TYR A 78 -0.28 -6.68 13.21
C TYR A 78 1.03 -6.72 12.44
N PHE A 79 1.28 -5.74 11.57
CA PHE A 79 2.51 -5.65 10.77
C PHE A 79 3.42 -4.53 11.26
N GLU A 80 2.94 -3.28 11.25
CA GLU A 80 3.80 -2.11 11.44
C GLU A 80 4.47 -2.07 12.81
N ALA A 81 3.69 -2.10 13.89
CA ALA A 81 4.24 -1.99 15.25
C ALA A 81 5.25 -3.11 15.58
N PRO A 82 4.98 -4.41 15.28
CA PRO A 82 5.98 -5.46 15.47
C PRO A 82 7.23 -5.31 14.61
N ILE A 83 7.10 -4.87 13.35
CA ILE A 83 8.25 -4.67 12.44
C ILE A 83 9.13 -3.52 12.93
N ILE A 84 8.53 -2.39 13.33
CA ILE A 84 9.27 -1.25 13.86
C ILE A 84 9.95 -1.64 15.18
N CYS A 85 9.21 -2.26 16.09
CA CYS A 85 9.76 -2.72 17.37
C CYS A 85 10.95 -3.67 17.17
N GLY A 86 10.86 -4.65 16.26
CA GLY A 86 11.95 -5.56 15.96
C GLY A 86 13.18 -4.92 15.29
N ARG A 87 13.07 -3.71 14.74
CA ARG A 87 14.19 -2.94 14.16
C ARG A 87 14.95 -2.12 15.20
N GLU A 88 14.37 -1.89 16.38
CA GLU A 88 15.00 -1.11 17.43
C GLU A 88 16.27 -1.80 17.96
N PRO A 89 17.38 -1.07 18.20
CA PRO A 89 18.61 -1.67 18.71
C PRO A 89 18.41 -2.40 20.05
N ALA A 90 17.53 -1.85 20.89
CA ALA A 90 17.20 -2.37 22.22
C ALA A 90 16.19 -3.54 22.20
N ALA A 91 15.68 -3.93 21.03
CA ALA A 91 14.69 -4.99 20.93
C ALA A 91 15.25 -6.35 21.40
N THR A 92 14.42 -7.06 22.13
CA THR A 92 14.66 -8.42 22.59
C THR A 92 14.79 -9.39 21.41
N ALA A 93 15.35 -10.57 21.66
CA ALA A 93 15.43 -11.62 20.64
C ALA A 93 14.04 -12.04 20.12
N GLU A 94 13.03 -12.02 21.00
CA GLU A 94 11.64 -12.34 20.65
C GLU A 94 11.01 -11.28 19.75
N GLU A 95 11.19 -9.99 20.06
CA GLU A 95 10.69 -8.89 19.24
C GLU A 95 11.36 -8.85 17.86
N LYS A 96 12.68 -9.09 17.80
CA LYS A 96 13.42 -9.20 16.54
C LYS A 96 12.89 -10.35 15.68
N LYS A 97 12.64 -11.51 16.29
CA LYS A 97 12.07 -12.67 15.60
C LYS A 97 10.67 -12.37 15.08
N LEU A 98 9.80 -11.80 15.91
CA LEU A 98 8.44 -11.44 15.52
C LEU A 98 8.42 -10.40 14.38
N GLY A 99 9.27 -9.37 14.46
CA GLY A 99 9.40 -8.36 13.40
C GLY A 99 9.86 -8.96 12.07
N ALA A 100 10.80 -9.91 12.10
CA ALA A 100 11.24 -10.65 10.91
C ALA A 100 10.13 -11.53 10.33
N GLU A 101 9.38 -12.25 11.17
CA GLU A 101 8.23 -13.08 10.76
C GLU A 101 7.15 -12.23 10.09
N ARG A 102 6.79 -11.08 10.68
CA ARG A 102 5.81 -10.14 10.10
C ARG A 102 6.28 -9.53 8.80
N THR A 103 7.57 -9.22 8.68
CA THR A 103 8.16 -8.71 7.42
C THR A 103 8.06 -9.77 6.32
N ALA A 104 8.39 -11.03 6.63
CA ALA A 104 8.31 -12.13 5.67
C ALA A 104 6.85 -12.41 5.26
N GLU A 105 5.91 -12.43 6.21
CA GLU A 105 4.49 -12.59 5.94
C GLU A 105 3.96 -11.47 5.04
N LEU A 106 4.31 -10.21 5.34
CA LEU A 106 3.90 -9.06 4.54
C LEU A 106 4.42 -9.16 3.09
N SER A 107 5.70 -9.49 2.93
CA SER A 107 6.29 -9.68 1.59
C SER A 107 5.62 -10.82 0.83
N ALA A 108 5.30 -11.93 1.50
CA ALA A 108 4.65 -13.08 0.88
C ALA A 108 3.22 -12.79 0.44
N LYS A 109 2.49 -11.89 1.13
CA LYS A 109 1.14 -11.47 0.73
C LYS A 109 1.13 -10.55 -0.48
N VAL A 110 2.13 -9.68 -0.60
CA VAL A 110 2.16 -8.65 -1.66
C VAL A 110 2.81 -9.16 -2.95
N ASN A 111 3.63 -10.22 -2.88
CA ASN A 111 4.31 -10.81 -4.05
C ASN A 111 3.54 -11.99 -4.69
N GLN A 112 2.28 -12.25 -4.31
CA GLN A 112 1.40 -13.24 -4.95
C GLN A 112 0.66 -12.63 -6.12
#